data_AF-A0A916DYM1-F1
#
_entry.id   AF-A0A916DYM1-F1
#
_cell.length_a   1.000
_cell.length_b   1.000
_cell.length_c   1.000
_cell.angle_alpha   90.00
_cell.angle_beta   90.00
_cell.angle_gamma   90.00
#
_symmetry.space_group_name_H-M   'P 1'
#
loop_
_entity.id
_entity.type
_entity.pdbx_description
1 polymer ?
#
loop_
_entity_poly.entity_id
_entity_poly.type
_entity_poly.pdbx_seq_one_letter_code
_entity_poly.pdbx_strand_id
1 'polypeptide(L)'
;MEYLTKKRNINEVDAKKLYELVDSNFLDLYAAADEFLDTKSFEDIKKGITKKIERKSIIKYKYHEVRNKILKALLECKKLRVMDFFDNYEDAGNFLYFDIFAYHPESDNITFQYEWYIRENASEFRLAICYLWD
;
A
#
# COMPACT_ATOMS: atom_id res chain seq x y z
N MET A 1 -18.55 7.25 6.97
CA MET A 1 -19.96 6.88 7.22
C MET A 1 -20.90 7.29 6.09
N GLU A 2 -21.01 8.57 5.71
CA GLU A 2 -21.93 8.98 4.63
C GLU A 2 -21.72 8.24 3.30
N TYR A 3 -20.46 7.93 2.97
CA TYR A 3 -20.15 7.08 1.81
C TYR A 3 -20.89 5.73 1.85
N LEU A 4 -20.88 5.03 2.98
CA LEU A 4 -21.48 3.70 3.11
C LEU A 4 -23.00 3.78 3.10
N THR A 5 -23.57 4.75 3.82
CA THR A 5 -25.02 4.85 3.98
C THR A 5 -25.71 5.51 2.79
N LYS A 6 -25.18 6.64 2.31
CA LYS A 6 -25.80 7.42 1.23
C LYS A 6 -25.39 6.94 -0.16
N LYS A 7 -24.10 6.64 -0.37
CA LYS A 7 -23.59 6.28 -1.71
C LYS A 7 -23.63 4.78 -1.98
N ARG A 8 -23.46 3.94 -0.96
CA ARG A 8 -23.46 2.47 -1.10
C ARG A 8 -24.75 1.81 -0.63
N ASN A 9 -25.67 2.59 -0.06
CA ASN A 9 -26.98 2.13 0.39
C ASN A 9 -26.91 0.98 1.42
N ILE A 10 -25.86 0.97 2.25
CA ILE A 10 -25.69 0.01 3.35
C ILE A 10 -26.37 0.59 4.59
N ASN A 11 -27.13 -0.23 5.33
CA ASN A 11 -27.78 0.23 6.55
C ASN A 11 -26.75 0.70 7.59
N GLU A 12 -27.18 1.58 8.50
CA GLU A 12 -26.25 2.24 9.42
C GLU A 12 -25.51 1.28 10.36
N VAL A 13 -26.17 0.20 10.80
CA VAL A 13 -25.58 -0.81 11.70
C VAL A 13 -24.44 -1.55 11.01
N ASP A 14 -24.67 -2.03 9.79
CA ASP A 14 -23.66 -2.76 9.03
C ASP A 14 -22.58 -1.83 8.49
N ALA A 15 -22.93 -0.61 8.10
CA ALA A 15 -21.98 0.43 7.73
C ALA A 15 -21.01 0.73 8.88
N LYS A 16 -21.50 0.83 10.12
CA LYS A 16 -20.66 1.06 11.30
C LYS A 16 -19.72 -0.12 11.55
N LYS A 17 -20.22 -1.36 11.48
CA LYS A 17 -19.39 -2.56 11.61
C LYS A 17 -18.28 -2.62 10.55
N LEU A 18 -18.59 -2.31 9.29
CA LEU A 18 -17.59 -2.27 8.21
C LEU A 18 -16.55 -1.18 8.47
N TYR A 19 -16.99 -0.01 8.92
CA TYR A 19 -16.11 1.11 9.26
C TYR A 19 -15.14 0.77 10.40
N GLU A 20 -15.65 0.16 11.48
CA GLU A 20 -14.84 -0.31 12.61
C GLU A 20 -13.90 -1.45 12.19
N LEU A 21 -14.34 -2.37 11.32
CA LEU A 21 -13.55 -3.50 10.86
C LEU A 21 -12.29 -3.09 10.09
N VAL A 22 -12.37 -2.05 9.26
CA VAL A 22 -11.25 -1.57 8.43
C VAL A 22 -10.41 -0.49 9.11
N ASP A 23 -10.74 -0.13 10.36
CA ASP A 23 -10.05 0.88 11.18
C ASP A 23 -9.73 2.17 10.41
N SER A 24 -10.76 2.73 9.76
CA SER A 24 -10.65 3.97 8.96
C SER A 24 -9.73 3.90 7.73
N ASN A 25 -9.22 2.73 7.33
CA ASN A 25 -8.48 2.60 6.08
C ASN A 25 -9.44 2.76 4.88
N PHE A 26 -9.31 3.86 4.16
CA PHE A 26 -10.25 4.25 3.11
C PHE A 26 -10.29 3.27 1.91
N LEU A 27 -9.14 2.73 1.51
CA LEU A 27 -9.07 1.75 0.41
C LEU A 27 -9.69 0.41 0.83
N ASP A 28 -9.42 -0.02 2.06
CA ASP A 28 -10.02 -1.24 2.61
C ASP A 28 -11.52 -1.04 2.85
N LEU A 29 -11.98 0.19 3.17
CA LEU A 29 -13.39 0.52 3.31
C LEU A 29 -14.16 0.38 1.98
N TYR A 30 -13.57 0.82 0.87
CA TYR A 30 -14.17 0.62 -0.46
C TYR A 30 -14.31 -0.86 -0.78
N ALA A 31 -13.21 -1.61 -0.66
CA ALA A 31 -13.19 -3.03 -0.95
C ALA A 31 -14.15 -3.82 -0.06
N ALA A 32 -14.16 -3.55 1.25
CA ALA A 32 -15.07 -4.20 2.19
C ALA A 32 -16.53 -3.88 1.87
N ALA A 33 -16.84 -2.66 1.40
CA ALA A 33 -18.19 -2.31 0.97
C ALA A 33 -18.60 -3.00 -0.34
N ASP A 34 -17.68 -3.17 -1.31
CA ASP A 34 -17.97 -3.96 -2.53
C ASP A 34 -18.24 -5.42 -2.16
N GLU A 35 -17.35 -6.03 -1.37
CA GLU A 35 -17.48 -7.43 -0.95
C GLU A 35 -18.75 -7.70 -0.13
N PHE A 36 -19.14 -6.76 0.73
CA PHE A 36 -20.37 -6.85 1.50
C PHE A 36 -21.62 -6.81 0.59
N LEU A 37 -21.62 -5.94 -0.42
CA LEU A 37 -22.71 -5.85 -1.40
C LEU A 37 -22.75 -7.08 -2.32
N ASP A 38 -21.60 -7.70 -2.58
CA ASP A 38 -21.48 -9.00 -3.26
C ASP A 38 -21.86 -10.19 -2.35
N THR A 39 -22.64 -9.94 -1.29
CA THR A 39 -23.20 -10.94 -0.36
C THR A 39 -22.18 -11.74 0.44
N LYS A 40 -20.93 -11.30 0.54
CA LYS A 40 -19.98 -11.93 1.47
C LYS A 40 -20.38 -11.68 2.91
N SER A 41 -20.16 -12.69 3.74
CA SER A 41 -20.36 -12.53 5.18
C SER A 41 -19.31 -11.58 5.77
N PHE A 42 -19.66 -10.92 6.87
CA PHE A 42 -18.69 -10.12 7.64
C PHE A 42 -17.44 -10.91 8.04
N GLU A 43 -17.61 -12.20 8.32
CA GLU A 43 -16.51 -13.07 8.72
C GLU A 43 -15.55 -13.37 7.56
N ASP A 44 -16.09 -13.53 6.34
CA ASP A 44 -15.28 -13.67 5.12
C ASP A 44 -14.51 -12.40 4.79
N ILE A 45 -15.16 -11.24 4.90
CA ILE A 45 -14.52 -9.92 4.68
C ILE A 45 -13.41 -9.72 5.72
N LYS A 46 -13.69 -9.98 6.99
CA LYS A 46 -12.70 -9.92 8.08
C LYS A 46 -11.52 -10.84 7.80
N LYS A 47 -11.77 -12.08 7.38
CA LYS A 47 -10.72 -13.04 7.03
C LYS A 47 -9.88 -12.57 5.83
N GLY A 48 -10.50 -11.92 4.85
CA GLY A 48 -9.82 -11.30 3.72
C GLY A 48 -8.87 -10.18 4.17
N ILE A 49 -9.36 -9.28 5.02
CA ILE A 49 -8.58 -8.19 5.60
C ILE A 49 -7.43 -8.73 6.45
N THR A 50 -7.68 -9.71 7.33
CA THR A 50 -6.63 -10.36 8.15
C THR A 50 -5.54 -10.95 7.26
N LYS A 51 -5.90 -11.72 6.22
CA LYS A 51 -4.91 -12.26 5.27
C LYS A 51 -4.12 -11.16 4.56
N LYS A 52 -4.76 -10.04 4.23
CA LYS A 52 -4.08 -8.88 3.63
C LYS A 52 -3.08 -8.25 4.60
N ILE A 53 -3.44 -8.12 5.87
CA ILE A 53 -2.56 -7.61 6.94
C ILE A 53 -1.37 -8.54 7.16
N GLU A 54 -1.62 -9.86 7.25
CA GLU A 54 -0.57 -10.88 7.39
C GLU A 54 0.38 -10.89 6.18
N ARG A 55 -0.15 -10.79 4.96
CA ARG A 55 0.69 -10.66 3.76
C ARG A 55 1.52 -9.37 3.79
N LYS A 56 0.91 -8.23 4.13
CA LYS A 56 1.62 -6.95 4.29
C LYS A 56 2.75 -7.06 5.31
N SER A 57 2.52 -7.71 6.44
CA SER A 57 3.56 -7.86 7.47
C SER A 57 4.68 -8.78 6.98
N ILE A 58 4.38 -9.95 6.43
CA ILE A 58 5.37 -10.90 5.90
C ILE A 58 6.23 -10.22 4.81
N ILE A 59 5.61 -9.52 3.88
CA ILE A 59 6.30 -8.83 2.78
C ILE A 59 7.16 -7.68 3.32
N LYS A 60 6.64 -6.90 4.26
CA LYS A 60 7.41 -5.85 4.94
C LYS A 60 8.66 -6.41 5.62
N TYR A 61 8.57 -7.58 6.26
CA TYR A 61 9.73 -8.24 6.86
C TYR A 61 10.68 -8.81 5.80
N LYS A 62 10.16 -9.58 4.83
CA LYS A 62 10.95 -10.23 3.76
C LYS A 62 11.78 -9.23 2.96
N TYR A 63 11.21 -8.08 2.65
CA TYR A 63 11.85 -7.09 1.79
C TYR A 63 12.37 -5.86 2.53
N HIS A 64 12.45 -5.87 3.86
CA HIS A 64 12.90 -4.70 4.62
C HIS A 64 14.26 -4.16 4.13
N GLU A 65 15.23 -5.04 3.92
CA GLU A 65 16.57 -4.65 3.44
C GLU A 65 16.55 -4.15 1.99
N VAL A 66 15.86 -4.88 1.11
CA VAL A 66 15.71 -4.51 -0.31
C VAL A 66 15.00 -3.17 -0.45
N ARG A 67 13.95 -2.94 0.34
CA ARG A 67 13.23 -1.68 0.45
C ARG A 67 14.17 -0.53 0.77
N ASN A 68 15.00 -0.67 1.80
CA ASN A 68 15.92 0.38 2.23
C ASN A 68 16.98 0.68 1.17
N LYS A 69 17.47 -0.35 0.46
CA LYS A 69 18.40 -0.18 -0.67
C LYS A 69 17.75 0.60 -1.82
N ILE A 70 16.55 0.18 -2.25
CA ILE A 70 15.78 0.85 -3.30
C ILE A 70 15.49 2.30 -2.94
N LEU A 71 15.05 2.54 -1.71
CA LEU A 71 14.67 3.86 -1.24
C LEU A 71 15.86 4.81 -1.18
N LYS A 72 17.02 4.35 -0.72
CA LYS A 72 18.27 5.13 -0.78
C LYS A 72 18.67 5.44 -2.23
N ALA A 73 18.66 4.44 -3.10
CA ALA A 73 19.04 4.61 -4.50
C ALA A 73 18.05 5.50 -5.28
N LEU A 74 16.75 5.51 -4.93
CA LEU A 74 15.77 6.41 -5.53
C LEU A 74 15.93 7.86 -5.07
N LEU A 75 16.34 8.08 -3.82
CA LEU A 75 16.67 9.41 -3.33
C LEU A 75 17.87 10.01 -4.09
N GLU A 76 18.83 9.17 -4.48
CA GLU A 76 20.03 9.58 -5.23
C GLU A 76 19.75 9.74 -6.74
N CYS A 77 19.10 8.76 -7.37
CA CYS A 77 19.02 8.65 -8.83
C CYS A 77 17.64 8.95 -9.44
N LYS A 78 16.60 9.15 -8.62
CA LYS A 78 15.18 9.39 -8.99
C LYS A 78 14.47 8.28 -9.79
N LYS A 79 15.20 7.38 -10.44
CA LYS A 79 14.69 6.27 -11.23
C LYS A 79 15.66 5.09 -11.15
N LEU A 80 15.14 3.88 -10.99
CA LEU A 80 15.92 2.65 -10.93
C LEU A 80 15.24 1.54 -11.71
N ARG A 81 15.99 0.56 -12.25
CA ARG A 81 15.38 -0.64 -12.80
C ARG A 81 14.96 -1.57 -11.68
N VAL A 82 13.76 -2.15 -11.79
CA VAL A 82 13.23 -3.02 -10.71
C VAL A 82 14.06 -4.29 -10.57
N MET A 83 14.48 -4.87 -11.70
CA MET A 83 15.21 -6.14 -11.74
C MET A 83 16.65 -6.05 -11.22
N ASP A 84 17.16 -4.84 -10.95
CA ASP A 84 18.45 -4.67 -10.26
C ASP A 84 18.37 -5.13 -8.78
N PHE A 85 17.15 -5.35 -8.25
CA PHE A 85 16.89 -5.66 -6.84
C PHE A 85 16.13 -6.98 -6.61
N PHE A 86 15.66 -7.65 -7.67
CA PHE A 86 14.86 -8.86 -7.58
C PHE A 86 15.29 -9.90 -8.61
N ASP A 87 15.28 -11.17 -8.22
CA ASP A 87 15.65 -12.28 -9.11
C ASP A 87 14.53 -12.63 -10.11
N ASN A 88 13.29 -12.25 -9.80
CA ASN A 88 12.12 -12.54 -10.63
C ASN A 88 11.02 -11.47 -10.46
N TYR A 89 10.13 -11.38 -11.46
CA TYR A 89 9.03 -10.41 -11.48
C TYR A 89 7.93 -10.71 -10.44
N GLU A 90 7.80 -11.94 -9.96
CA GLU A 90 6.80 -12.29 -8.94
C GLU A 90 7.16 -11.64 -7.59
N ASP A 91 8.42 -11.75 -7.18
CA ASP A 91 8.92 -11.09 -5.97
C ASP A 91 8.89 -9.57 -6.11
N ALA A 92 9.26 -9.02 -7.28
CA ALA A 92 9.16 -7.60 -7.57
C ALA A 92 7.71 -7.09 -7.49
N GLY A 93 6.76 -7.81 -8.09
CA GLY A 93 5.34 -7.47 -8.06
C GLY A 93 4.76 -7.53 -6.65
N ASN A 94 5.12 -8.56 -5.88
CA ASN A 94 4.74 -8.67 -4.48
C ASN A 94 5.30 -7.53 -3.64
N PHE A 95 6.53 -7.08 -3.88
CA PHE A 95 7.10 -5.92 -3.20
C PHE A 95 6.35 -4.62 -3.56
N LEU A 96 6.17 -4.36 -4.86
CA LEU A 96 5.57 -3.14 -5.38
C LEU A 96 4.11 -2.94 -4.96
N TYR A 97 3.34 -4.03 -4.87
CA TYR A 97 1.93 -3.98 -4.50
C TYR A 97 1.67 -3.45 -3.08
N PHE A 98 2.66 -3.48 -2.20
CA PHE A 98 2.50 -3.11 -0.78
C PHE A 98 3.31 -1.89 -0.35
N ASP A 99 3.98 -1.18 -1.27
CA ASP A 99 4.88 -0.07 -0.93
C ASP A 99 4.55 1.23 -1.68
N ILE A 100 5.29 2.30 -1.36
CA ILE A 100 5.14 3.65 -1.91
C ILE A 100 5.77 3.82 -3.31
N PHE A 101 6.05 2.73 -4.02
CA PHE A 101 6.77 2.77 -5.30
C PHE A 101 5.82 2.63 -6.50
N ALA A 102 6.06 3.41 -7.54
CA ALA A 102 5.37 3.34 -8.82
C ALA A 102 6.24 2.55 -9.80
N TYR A 103 5.67 1.52 -10.41
CA TYR A 103 6.34 0.76 -11.48
C TYR A 103 5.88 1.24 -12.85
N HIS A 104 6.83 1.42 -13.76
CA HIS A 104 6.64 1.92 -15.11
C HIS A 104 6.99 0.82 -16.12
N PRO A 105 6.02 0.01 -16.56
CA PRO A 105 6.28 -1.17 -17.39
C PRO A 105 7.00 -0.85 -18.70
N GLU A 106 6.71 0.30 -19.31
CA GLU A 106 7.34 0.72 -20.57
C GLU A 106 8.84 0.91 -20.48
N SER A 107 9.36 1.14 -19.27
CA SER A 107 10.79 1.36 -19.06
C SER A 107 11.41 0.44 -18.01
N ASP A 108 10.64 -0.52 -17.49
CA ASP A 108 11.06 -1.44 -16.42
C ASP A 108 11.65 -0.73 -15.18
N ASN A 109 11.12 0.45 -14.86
CA ASN A 109 11.68 1.29 -13.81
C ASN A 109 10.70 1.50 -12.66
N ILE A 110 11.26 1.72 -11.48
CA ILE A 110 10.56 2.15 -10.28
C ILE A 110 10.86 3.62 -9.98
N THR A 111 9.85 4.32 -9.48
CA THR A 111 9.93 5.69 -8.91
C THR A 111 9.10 5.74 -7.62
N PHE A 112 9.04 6.89 -6.95
CA PHE A 112 8.07 7.11 -5.87
C PHE A 112 6.65 7.31 -6.43
N GLN A 113 5.63 6.80 -5.73
CA GLN A 113 4.26 7.30 -5.82
C GLN A 113 4.12 8.53 -4.92
N TYR A 114 3.43 9.58 -5.38
CA TYR A 114 3.20 10.81 -4.62
C TYR A 114 4.52 11.43 -4.08
N GLU A 115 5.55 11.51 -4.92
CA GLU A 115 6.88 11.98 -4.53
C GLU A 115 6.86 13.32 -3.76
N TRP A 116 5.98 14.24 -4.15
CA TRP A 116 5.77 15.52 -3.47
C TRP A 116 5.40 15.33 -1.98
N TYR A 117 4.48 14.42 -1.67
CA TYR A 117 4.02 14.15 -0.30
C TYR A 117 5.12 13.50 0.55
N ILE A 118 5.88 12.58 -0.03
CA ILE A 118 6.99 11.91 0.66
C ILE A 118 8.09 12.91 1.01
N ARG A 119 8.38 13.86 0.11
CA ARG A 119 9.36 14.93 0.36
C ARG A 119 8.93 15.85 1.50
N GLU A 120 7.66 16.24 1.52
CA GLU A 120 7.10 17.10 2.58
C GLU A 120 7.05 16.41 3.95
N ASN A 121 6.95 15.06 4.00
CA ASN A 121 6.77 14.27 5.22
C ASN A 121 7.96 13.31 5.49
N ALA A 122 9.15 13.64 4.99
CA ALA A 122 10.29 12.72 4.99
C ALA A 122 10.69 12.19 6.38
N SER A 123 10.53 13.01 7.43
CA SER A 123 10.79 12.64 8.83
C SER A 123 9.89 11.48 9.31
N GLU A 124 8.64 11.42 8.85
CA GLU A 124 7.68 10.36 9.20
C GLU A 124 8.04 9.02 8.57
N PHE A 125 8.63 9.06 7.37
CA PHE A 125 9.09 7.87 6.66
C PHE A 125 10.42 7.32 7.18
N ARG A 126 10.98 7.90 8.26
CA ARG A 126 12.35 7.65 8.76
C ARG A 126 13.37 7.74 7.63
N LEU A 127 13.10 8.58 6.63
CA LEU A 127 14.08 8.95 5.63
C LEU A 127 15.05 9.87 6.34
N ALA A 128 16.22 9.34 6.71
CA ALA A 128 17.33 10.21 7.05
C ALA A 128 17.74 10.92 5.75
N ILE A 129 17.07 12.02 5.42
CA ILE A 129 17.54 12.99 4.43
C ILE A 129 18.72 13.71 5.09
N CYS A 130 19.82 12.99 5.27
CA CYS A 130 21.09 13.56 5.63
C CYS A 130 21.85 13.75 4.32
N TYR A 131 21.89 15.01 3.88
CA TYR A 131 22.84 15.59 2.93
C TYR A 131 22.82 15.06 1.49
N LEU A 132 21.99 15.63 0.62
CA LEU A 132 22.27 15.70 -0.82
C LEU A 132 21.61 16.93 -1.48
N TRP A 133 21.73 18.11 -0.88
CA TRP A 133 21.42 19.38 -1.57
C TRP A 133 22.34 20.49 -1.02
N ASP A 134 23.56 20.54 -1.57
CA ASP A 134 24.29 21.77 -1.96
C ASP A 134 24.91 21.48 -3.33
#